data_AF-A0A5T2M4N1-F1
#
_entry.id   AF-A0A5T2M4N1-F1
#
_cell.length_a   1.000
_cell.length_b   1.000
_cell.length_c   1.000
_cell.angle_alpha   90.00
_cell.angle_beta   90.00
_cell.angle_gamma   90.00
#
_symmetry.space_group_name_H-M   'P 1'
#
loop_
_entity.id
_entity.type
_entity.pdbx_description
1 polymer ?
#
loop_
_entity_poly.entity_id
_entity_poly.type
_entity_poly.pdbx_seq_one_letter_code
_entity_poly.pdbx_strand_id
1 'polypeptide(L)'
;MFLKKDTLTYGDASVELYELSGLQRIEYLEYIQQRTAQYDRETEEATEEARRVAFLRMGIDINAWLVSRSLQNGDQTRDTGKTSDNIAALWSYEALGKGADMVLSLSGMTPPDSDSEEEGAESSSPEKP
;
A
#
# COMPACT_ATOMS: atom_id res chain seq x y z
N MET A 1 -13.95 -6.99 16.41
CA MET A 1 -13.48 -6.24 15.22
C MET A 1 -13.79 -7.07 13.99
N PHE A 2 -14.18 -6.46 12.87
CA PHE A 2 -14.69 -7.15 11.66
C PHE A 2 -13.67 -7.28 10.52
N LEU A 3 -12.49 -6.69 10.65
CA LEU A 3 -11.44 -6.71 9.63
C LEU A 3 -10.56 -7.96 9.79
N LYS A 4 -10.21 -8.59 8.68
CA LYS A 4 -9.16 -9.61 8.58
C LYS A 4 -7.84 -9.07 9.12
N LYS A 5 -7.02 -9.98 9.63
CA LYS A 5 -5.70 -9.67 10.15
C LYS A 5 -4.75 -10.84 9.99
N ASP A 6 -3.47 -10.54 9.94
CA ASP A 6 -2.38 -11.51 9.96
C ASP A 6 -1.16 -10.91 10.68
N THR A 7 -0.18 -11.73 11.00
CA THR A 7 1.06 -11.32 11.68
C THR A 7 2.22 -11.26 10.70
N LEU A 8 2.72 -10.06 10.46
CA LEU A 8 4.00 -9.88 9.78
C LEU A 8 5.13 -10.26 10.74
N THR A 9 6.01 -11.16 10.30
CA THR A 9 7.25 -11.51 11.02
C THR A 9 8.45 -11.12 10.17
N TYR A 10 9.39 -10.39 10.76
CA TYR A 10 10.61 -9.92 10.10
C TYR A 10 11.79 -9.99 11.07
N GLY A 11 12.71 -10.94 10.83
CA GLY A 11 13.74 -11.30 11.79
C GLY A 11 13.11 -11.81 13.10
N ASP A 12 13.54 -11.24 14.23
CA ASP A 12 13.01 -11.56 15.56
C ASP A 12 11.80 -10.69 15.97
N ALA A 13 11.36 -9.78 15.09
CA ALA A 13 10.24 -8.88 15.35
C ALA A 13 8.96 -9.37 14.65
N SER A 14 7.81 -9.16 15.30
CA SER A 14 6.50 -9.44 14.72
C SER A 14 5.53 -8.29 15.01
N VAL A 15 4.60 -8.07 14.09
CA VAL A 15 3.53 -7.08 14.24
C VAL A 15 2.24 -7.56 13.60
N GLU A 16 1.11 -7.36 14.27
CA GLU A 16 -0.21 -7.68 13.74
C GLU A 16 -0.68 -6.56 12.79
N LEU A 17 -1.00 -6.94 11.56
CA LEU A 17 -1.52 -6.06 10.52
C LEU A 17 -2.94 -6.48 10.15
N TYR A 18 -3.78 -5.50 9.90
CA TYR A 18 -5.18 -5.64 9.53
C TYR A 18 -5.40 -5.24 8.07
N GLU A 19 -6.45 -5.78 7.45
CA GLU A 19 -6.96 -5.17 6.21
C GLU A 19 -7.39 -3.72 6.46
N LEU A 20 -7.44 -2.94 5.39
CA LEU A 20 -8.06 -1.61 5.41
C LEU A 20 -9.57 -1.75 5.60
N SER A 21 -10.19 -0.76 6.22
CA SER A 21 -11.64 -0.55 6.14
C SER A 21 -12.04 -0.09 4.73
N GLY A 22 -13.33 -0.15 4.39
CA GLY A 22 -13.81 0.34 3.09
C GLY A 22 -13.42 1.79 2.81
N LEU A 23 -13.50 2.67 3.80
CA LEU A 23 -13.10 4.08 3.66
C LEU A 23 -11.58 4.22 3.46
N GLN A 24 -10.77 3.53 4.27
CA GLN A 24 -9.31 3.60 4.16
C GLN A 24 -8.79 3.11 2.79
N ARG A 25 -9.51 2.20 2.11
CA ARG A 25 -9.16 1.81 0.74
C ARG A 25 -9.25 2.98 -0.24
N ILE A 26 -10.29 3.81 -0.11
CA ILE A 26 -10.47 5.02 -0.94
C ILE A 26 -9.38 6.02 -0.59
N GLU A 27 -9.17 6.28 0.71
CA GLU A 27 -8.12 7.20 1.18
C GLU A 27 -6.72 6.78 0.70
N TYR A 28 -6.45 5.47 0.61
CA TYR A 28 -5.20 4.95 0.09
C TYR A 28 -5.01 5.30 -1.40
N LEU A 29 -6.04 5.13 -2.21
CA LEU A 29 -6.01 5.48 -3.64
C LEU A 29 -5.87 7.00 -3.85
N GLU A 30 -6.52 7.81 -3.02
CA GLU A 30 -6.35 9.26 -3.01
C GLU A 30 -4.92 9.65 -2.61
N TYR A 31 -4.35 8.99 -1.60
CA TYR A 31 -2.98 9.23 -1.16
C TYR A 31 -1.97 8.87 -2.25
N ILE A 32 -2.12 7.73 -2.94
CA ILE A 32 -1.27 7.38 -4.09
C ILE A 32 -1.33 8.48 -5.15
N GLN A 33 -2.53 8.91 -5.55
CA GLN A 33 -2.69 9.97 -6.55
C GLN A 33 -2.01 11.28 -6.12
N GLN A 34 -2.18 11.68 -4.85
CA GLN A 34 -1.51 12.86 -4.30
C GLN A 34 0.02 12.74 -4.39
N ARG A 35 0.57 11.59 -4.03
CA ARG A 35 2.01 11.33 -4.02
C ARG A 35 2.60 11.26 -5.41
N THR A 36 1.91 10.66 -6.37
CA THR A 36 2.31 10.65 -7.79
C THR A 36 2.32 12.07 -8.35
N ALA A 37 1.25 12.84 -8.12
CA ALA A 37 1.19 14.23 -8.59
C ALA A 37 2.28 15.12 -7.95
N GLN A 38 2.67 14.86 -6.71
CA GLN A 38 3.80 15.53 -6.07
C GLN A 38 5.12 15.15 -6.73
N TYR A 39 5.36 13.85 -6.94
CA TYR A 39 6.55 13.35 -7.62
C TYR A 39 6.71 13.94 -9.03
N ASP A 40 5.63 14.01 -9.81
CA ASP A 40 5.66 14.57 -11.16
C ASP A 40 6.11 16.03 -11.15
N ARG A 41 5.55 16.84 -10.24
CA ARG A 41 5.93 18.26 -10.07
C ARG A 41 7.38 18.42 -9.61
N GLU A 42 7.82 17.60 -8.66
CA GLU A 42 9.17 17.70 -8.08
C GLU A 42 10.25 17.20 -9.03
N THR A 43 9.89 16.35 -10.01
CA THR A 43 10.86 15.70 -10.91
C THR A 43 10.78 16.16 -12.36
N GLU A 44 9.96 17.15 -12.68
CA GLU A 44 9.81 17.70 -14.04
C GLU A 44 11.15 18.09 -14.66
N GLU A 45 11.97 18.83 -13.92
CA GLU A 45 13.30 19.32 -14.35
C GLU A 45 14.46 18.61 -13.62
N ALA A 46 14.18 17.55 -12.87
CA ALA A 46 15.20 16.86 -12.07
C ALA A 46 16.13 16.00 -12.94
N THR A 47 17.37 15.80 -12.47
CA THR A 47 18.27 14.80 -13.07
C THR A 47 17.73 13.39 -12.89
N GLU A 48 18.25 12.44 -13.65
CA GLU A 48 17.81 11.05 -13.55
C GLU A 48 18.06 10.46 -12.14
N GLU A 49 19.20 10.79 -11.53
CA GLU A 49 19.55 10.35 -10.17
C GLU A 49 18.59 10.95 -9.14
N ALA A 50 18.30 12.24 -9.25
CA ALA A 50 17.34 12.91 -8.37
C ALA A 50 15.92 12.31 -8.52
N ARG A 51 15.51 12.01 -9.75
CA ARG A 51 14.23 11.35 -10.05
C ARG A 51 14.19 9.94 -9.44
N ARG A 52 15.26 9.16 -9.51
CA ARG A 52 15.36 7.83 -8.87
C ARG A 52 15.22 7.92 -7.35
N VAL A 53 15.88 8.89 -6.70
CA VAL A 53 15.75 9.11 -5.25
C VAL A 53 14.32 9.51 -4.87
N ALA A 54 13.71 10.44 -5.62
CA ALA A 54 12.33 10.87 -5.41
C ALA A 54 11.33 9.71 -5.56
N PHE A 55 11.55 8.82 -6.53
CA PHE A 55 10.72 7.64 -6.74
C PHE A 55 10.79 6.68 -5.53
N LEU A 56 12.00 6.40 -5.04
CA LEU A 56 12.19 5.57 -3.85
C LEU A 56 11.53 6.20 -2.62
N ARG A 57 11.65 7.53 -2.46
CA ARG A 57 11.00 8.25 -1.36
C ARG A 57 9.48 8.14 -1.44
N MET A 58 8.92 8.30 -2.64
CA MET A 58 7.48 8.15 -2.88
C MET A 58 7.01 6.75 -2.46
N GLY A 59 7.73 5.69 -2.87
CA GLY A 59 7.40 4.31 -2.49
C GLY A 59 7.46 4.08 -0.98
N ILE A 60 8.50 4.61 -0.30
CA ILE A 60 8.61 4.54 1.16
C ILE A 60 7.40 5.19 1.83
N ASP A 61 7.03 6.39 1.41
CA ASP A 61 5.96 7.12 2.08
C ASP A 61 4.58 6.48 1.83
N ILE A 62 4.32 5.97 0.61
CA ILE A 62 3.09 5.22 0.30
C ILE A 62 2.98 3.98 1.17
N ASN A 63 4.04 3.19 1.27
CA ASN A 63 4.03 1.96 2.04
C ASN A 63 3.91 2.24 3.55
N ALA A 64 4.60 3.25 4.05
CA ALA A 64 4.54 3.63 5.46
C ALA A 64 3.14 4.13 5.85
N TRP A 65 2.52 4.92 4.97
CA TRP A 65 1.15 5.36 5.16
C TRP A 65 0.20 4.17 5.23
N LEU A 66 0.33 3.21 4.32
CA LEU A 66 -0.53 2.03 4.26
C LEU A 66 -0.44 1.19 5.53
N VAL A 67 0.79 0.88 5.97
CA VAL A 67 1.03 0.12 7.19
C VAL A 67 0.51 0.88 8.41
N SER A 68 0.65 2.21 8.45
CA SER A 68 0.13 3.01 9.57
C SER A 68 -1.39 2.88 9.75
N ARG A 69 -2.15 2.84 8.66
CA ARG A 69 -3.62 2.68 8.69
C ARG A 69 -4.01 1.29 9.15
N SER A 70 -3.29 0.28 8.67
CA SER A 70 -3.44 -1.09 9.13
C SER A 70 -3.24 -1.22 10.65
N LEU A 71 -2.20 -0.60 11.20
CA LEU A 71 -1.92 -0.61 12.64
C LEU A 71 -2.96 0.14 13.47
N GLN A 72 -3.51 1.24 12.96
CA GLN A 72 -4.56 1.99 13.65
C GLN A 72 -5.84 1.16 13.82
N ASN A 73 -6.12 0.25 12.90
CA ASN A 73 -7.27 -0.63 13.00
C ASN A 73 -7.18 -1.54 14.24
N GLY A 74 -5.97 -1.97 14.62
CA GLY A 74 -5.74 -2.71 15.87
C GLY A 74 -5.72 -1.85 17.13
N ASP A 75 -5.38 -0.58 17.00
CA ASP A 75 -5.29 0.39 18.10
C ASP A 75 -5.66 1.80 17.63
N GLN A 76 -6.93 2.16 17.85
CA GLN A 76 -7.50 3.44 17.39
C GLN A 76 -6.93 4.66 18.12
N THR A 77 -6.16 4.46 19.20
CA THR A 77 -5.52 5.57 19.92
C THR A 77 -4.25 6.07 19.23
N ARG A 78 -3.75 5.34 18.23
CA ARG A 78 -2.55 5.71 17.47
C ARG A 78 -2.80 6.91 16.58
N ASP A 79 -1.90 7.88 16.70
CA ASP A 79 -1.75 8.97 15.73
C ASP A 79 -1.13 8.40 14.46
N THR A 80 -1.92 8.35 13.39
CA THR A 80 -1.50 7.73 12.13
C THR A 80 -0.43 8.53 11.40
N GLY A 81 -0.40 9.86 11.55
CA GLY A 81 0.65 10.70 10.97
C GLY A 81 2.00 10.36 11.59
N LYS A 82 2.09 10.42 12.92
CA LYS A 82 3.31 10.06 13.66
C LYS A 82 3.71 8.60 13.45
N THR A 83 2.72 7.71 13.35
CA THR A 83 2.98 6.28 13.10
C THR A 83 3.59 6.08 11.71
N SER A 84 3.05 6.75 10.69
CA SER A 84 3.60 6.71 9.33
C SER A 84 5.05 7.22 9.28
N ASP A 85 5.31 8.38 9.92
CA ASP A 85 6.67 8.95 9.97
C ASP A 85 7.67 8.01 10.65
N ASN A 86 7.28 7.40 11.76
CA ASN A 86 8.11 6.45 12.48
C ASN A 86 8.39 5.18 11.66
N ILE A 87 7.39 4.65 10.95
CA ILE A 87 7.57 3.49 10.06
C ILE A 87 8.56 3.84 8.95
N ALA A 88 8.38 4.98 8.27
CA ALA A 88 9.27 5.42 7.20
C ALA A 88 10.72 5.63 7.67
N ALA A 89 10.92 6.01 8.94
CA ALA A 89 12.24 6.26 9.50
C ALA A 89 12.94 4.99 10.05
N LEU A 90 12.18 4.00 10.55
CA LEU A 90 12.74 2.88 11.31
C LEU A 90 12.70 1.54 10.57
N TRP A 91 11.76 1.35 9.65
CA TRP A 91 11.63 0.09 8.93
C TRP A 91 12.61 0.05 7.75
N SER A 92 13.24 -1.10 7.55
CA SER A 92 14.02 -1.32 6.33
C SER A 92 13.10 -1.28 5.11
N TYR A 93 13.65 -0.97 3.94
CA TYR A 93 12.89 -0.97 2.69
C TYR A 93 12.18 -2.31 2.44
N GLU A 94 12.84 -3.43 2.78
CA GLU A 94 12.28 -4.77 2.63
C GLU A 94 11.13 -5.03 3.63
N ALA A 95 11.30 -4.67 4.91
CA ALA A 95 10.25 -4.83 5.91
C ALA A 95 9.01 -3.99 5.55
N LEU A 96 9.25 -2.80 5.02
CA LEU A 96 8.21 -1.89 4.56
C LEU A 96 7.43 -2.44 3.37
N GLY A 97 8.14 -3.00 2.37
CA GLY A 97 7.52 -3.69 1.24
C GLY A 97 6.66 -4.87 1.70
N LYS A 98 7.22 -5.77 2.52
CA LYS A 98 6.50 -6.94 3.06
C LYS A 98 5.25 -6.55 3.86
N GLY A 99 5.34 -5.48 4.66
CA GLY A 99 4.21 -4.94 5.40
C GLY A 99 3.12 -4.41 4.47
N ALA A 100 3.50 -3.63 3.45
CA ALA A 100 2.56 -3.11 2.46
C ALA A 100 1.87 -4.24 1.68
N ASP A 101 2.64 -5.22 1.19
CA ASP A 101 2.13 -6.38 0.44
C ASP A 101 1.10 -7.17 1.26
N MET A 102 1.40 -7.42 2.55
CA MET A 102 0.46 -8.08 3.45
C MET A 102 -0.84 -7.29 3.62
N VAL A 103 -0.75 -5.97 3.82
CA VAL A 103 -1.96 -5.12 3.96
C VAL A 103 -2.78 -5.10 2.67
N LEU A 104 -2.13 -5.01 1.50
CA LEU A 104 -2.82 -5.06 0.21
C LEU A 104 -3.51 -6.41 0.00
N SER A 105 -2.82 -7.51 0.29
CA SER A 105 -3.36 -8.86 0.19
C SER A 105 -4.57 -9.06 1.11
N LEU A 106 -4.45 -8.70 2.39
CA LEU A 106 -5.55 -8.72 3.35
C LEU A 106 -6.75 -7.89 2.88
N SER A 107 -6.47 -6.75 2.24
CA SER A 107 -7.48 -5.80 1.76
C SER A 107 -8.11 -6.17 0.41
N GLY A 108 -7.60 -7.20 -0.29
CA GLY A 108 -8.02 -7.53 -1.65
C GLY A 108 -7.64 -6.45 -2.67
N MET A 109 -6.51 -5.78 -2.45
CA MET A 109 -5.99 -4.66 -3.26
C MET A 109 -4.60 -4.94 -3.82
N THR A 110 -4.20 -6.20 -3.92
CA THR A 110 -3.01 -6.56 -4.69
C THR A 110 -3.20 -6.08 -6.13
N PRO A 111 -2.21 -5.37 -6.72
CA PRO A 111 -2.25 -5.03 -8.13
C PRO A 111 -2.52 -6.30 -8.94
N PRO A 112 -3.27 -6.22 -10.06
CA PRO A 112 -3.36 -7.36 -10.96
C PRO A 112 -1.93 -7.78 -11.31
N ASP A 113 -1.61 -9.07 -11.13
CA ASP A 113 -0.30 -9.59 -11.48
C ASP A 113 0.00 -9.15 -12.91
N SER A 114 1.18 -8.59 -13.15
CA SER A 114 1.62 -8.22 -14.49
C SER A 114 1.80 -9.45 -15.40
N ASP A 115 1.58 -10.66 -14.87
CA ASP A 115 1.59 -11.97 -15.55
C ASP A 115 0.21 -12.68 -15.54
N SER A 116 -0.87 -12.01 -15.12
CA SER A 116 -2.23 -12.55 -15.33
C SER A 116 -2.74 -12.11 -16.70
N GLU A 117 -2.29 -12.80 -17.76
CA GLU A 117 -3.09 -12.89 -18.98
C GLU A 117 -4.48 -13.43 -18.61
N GLU A 118 -5.49 -12.75 -19.13
CA GLU A 118 -6.92 -13.02 -18.94
C GLU A 118 -7.27 -14.51 -19.14
N GLU A 119 -7.52 -15.24 -18.06
CA GLU A 119 -8.38 -16.42 -18.10
C GLU A 119 -9.72 -16.09 -17.44
N GLY A 120 -10.57 -15.41 -18.22
CA GLY A 120 -11.91 -15.03 -17.80
C GLY A 120 -12.75 -14.53 -18.97
N ALA A 121 -12.59 -15.10 -20.16
CA ALA A 121 -13.57 -14.95 -21.23
C ALA A 121 -14.87 -15.64 -20.81
N GLU A 122 -15.70 -14.94 -20.02
CA GLU A 122 -17.11 -15.28 -19.89
C GLU A 122 -17.78 -15.12 -21.25
N SER A 123 -17.83 -16.25 -21.95
CA SER A 123 -18.80 -16.66 -22.96
C SER A 123 -20.01 -15.73 -23.05
N SER A 124 -19.94 -14.80 -24.00
CA SER A 124 -21.13 -14.15 -24.54
C SER A 124 -22.04 -15.22 -25.17
N SER A 125 -23.10 -15.63 -24.46
CA SER A 125 -24.19 -16.39 -25.03
C SER A 125 -25.29 -15.43 -25.50
N PRO A 126 -25.52 -15.26 -26.81
CA PRO A 126 -26.75 -14.66 -27.29
C PRO A 126 -27.83 -15.75 -27.46
N GLU A 127 -28.78 -15.81 -26.53
CA GLU A 127 -30.14 -16.28 -26.84
C GLU A 127 -30.92 -15.03 -27.29
N LYS A 128 -31.47 -14.95 -28.50
CA LYS A 128 -32.65 -15.71 -28.94
C LYS A 128 -32.89 -15.53 -30.44
N PRO A 129 -33.39 -16.56 -31.16
CA PRO A 129 -34.13 -16.38 -32.41
C PRO A 129 -35.58 -15.91 -32.19
#